data_AF-A0A1E3QWL1-F1
#
_entry.id   AF-A0A1E3QWL1-F1
#
_cell.length_a   1.000
_cell.length_b   1.000
_cell.length_c   1.000
_cell.angle_alpha   90.00
_cell.angle_beta   90.00
_cell.angle_gamma   90.00
#
_symmetry.space_group_name_H-M   'P 1'
#
loop_
_entity.id
_entity.type
_entity.pdbx_description
1 polymer ?
#
loop_
_entity_poly.entity_id
_entity_poly.type
_entity_poly.pdbx_seq_one_letter_code
_entity_poly.pdbx_strand_id
1 'polypeptide(L)'
;MNIFAKQLQHTVSRFTRSFTLSNAGNTDAKVKRTFKASNIPSLDEFIFQKKVRKLYRRIVRTALKSPDRTTGRELIHFARDEFRHTKHVTDMDQRKYMLSMGMNQFRDVAKIMGLAVNDFTEFNVDMVDK
;
A
#
# COMPACT_ATOMS: atom_id res chain seq x y z
N MET A 1 -19.66 -29.92 4.36
CA MET A 1 -20.60 -28.94 3.77
C MET A 1 -20.53 -27.67 4.60
N ASN A 2 -20.13 -26.58 3.96
CA ASN A 2 -19.33 -25.51 4.56
C ASN A 2 -20.19 -24.49 5.32
N ILE A 3 -20.03 -24.44 6.64
CA ILE A 3 -20.72 -23.52 7.57
C ILE A 3 -20.20 -22.06 7.45
N PHE A 4 -19.18 -21.82 6.63
CA PHE A 4 -18.59 -20.49 6.41
C PHE A 4 -19.33 -19.58 5.41
N ALA A 5 -20.40 -20.06 4.77
CA ALA A 5 -21.08 -19.29 3.72
C ALA A 5 -22.13 -18.27 4.22
N LYS A 6 -22.43 -18.20 5.53
CA LYS A 6 -23.46 -17.29 6.08
C LYS A 6 -22.95 -15.98 6.69
N GLN A 7 -21.64 -15.77 6.80
CA GLN A 7 -21.08 -14.57 7.46
C GLN A 7 -20.61 -13.47 6.50
N LEU A 8 -21.09 -13.43 5.25
CA LEU A 8 -20.67 -12.45 4.25
C LEU A 8 -21.82 -11.74 3.51
N GLN A 9 -22.99 -11.61 4.14
CA GLN A 9 -24.14 -10.88 3.58
C GLN A 9 -24.46 -9.56 4.32
N HIS A 10 -23.65 -9.11 5.29
CA HIS A 10 -23.90 -7.84 6.01
C HIS A 10 -22.85 -6.73 5.82
N THR A 11 -21.90 -6.88 4.89
CA THR A 11 -20.86 -5.85 4.65
C THR A 11 -20.79 -5.37 3.20
N VAL A 12 -21.80 -5.67 2.38
CA VAL A 12 -21.97 -5.11 1.03
C VAL A 12 -23.30 -4.34 0.94
N SER A 13 -23.49 -3.38 1.85
CA SER A 13 -24.60 -2.42 1.78
C SER A 13 -24.23 -1.06 2.36
N ARG A 14 -23.05 -0.53 2.01
CA ARG A 14 -22.64 0.85 2.32
C ARG A 14 -21.74 1.47 1.25
N PHE A 15 -21.99 1.18 -0.04
CA PHE A 15 -21.17 1.76 -1.12
C PHE A 15 -21.90 2.73 -2.06
N THR A 16 -23.22 2.87 -1.99
CA THR A 16 -23.92 3.79 -2.91
C THR A 16 -25.13 4.42 -2.25
N ARG A 17 -24.92 5.48 -1.44
CA ARG A 17 -25.97 6.48 -1.23
C ARG A 17 -25.42 7.90 -1.28
N SER A 18 -25.97 8.61 -2.26
CA SER A 18 -26.19 10.05 -2.31
C SER A 18 -24.97 10.97 -2.26
N PHE A 19 -24.42 11.17 -3.45
CA PHE A 19 -23.89 12.46 -3.88
C PHE A 19 -25.08 13.43 -4.03
N THR A 20 -25.51 14.05 -2.93
CA THR A 20 -26.40 15.22 -2.99
C THR A 20 -25.71 16.37 -2.27
N LEU A 21 -25.25 17.33 -3.05
CA LEU A 21 -24.83 18.64 -2.57
C LEU A 21 -26.02 19.31 -1.86
N SER A 22 -25.89 19.58 -0.57
CA SER A 22 -26.55 20.71 0.07
C SER A 22 -25.90 20.99 1.43
N ASN A 23 -24.99 21.95 1.45
CA ASN A 23 -24.91 22.91 2.54
C ASN A 23 -24.39 24.22 1.95
N ALA A 24 -25.32 25.04 1.47
CA ALA A 24 -25.10 26.45 1.19
C ALA A 24 -25.01 27.16 2.55
N GLY A 25 -23.78 27.47 2.97
CA GLY A 25 -23.53 28.22 4.19
C GLY A 25 -22.05 28.23 4.51
N ASN A 26 -21.42 29.39 4.35
CA ASN A 26 -20.02 29.73 4.63
C ASN A 26 -19.02 29.54 3.46
N THR A 27 -19.28 30.22 2.35
CA THR A 27 -18.24 30.63 1.40
C THR A 27 -17.54 31.87 1.96
N ASP A 28 -16.40 31.72 2.64
CA ASP A 28 -15.31 32.72 2.70
C ASP A 28 -14.13 32.35 3.62
N ALA A 29 -14.08 31.15 4.18
CA ALA A 29 -12.83 30.63 4.71
C ALA A 29 -11.95 30.13 3.56
N LYS A 30 -11.19 31.04 2.92
CA LYS A 30 -10.00 30.66 2.14
C LYS A 30 -9.07 29.90 3.08
N VAL A 31 -9.18 28.57 3.13
CA VAL A 31 -8.26 27.69 3.85
C VAL A 31 -6.90 27.81 3.17
N LYS A 32 -6.11 28.80 3.58
CA LYS A 32 -4.70 28.92 3.20
C LYS A 32 -4.01 27.75 3.87
N ARG A 33 -3.89 26.62 3.16
CA ARG A 33 -3.03 25.50 3.56
C ARG A 33 -1.59 26.02 3.50
N THR A 34 -1.14 26.64 4.56
CA THR A 34 0.26 27.05 4.71
C THR A 34 1.08 25.78 4.86
N PHE A 35 1.94 25.51 3.88
CA PHE A 35 2.91 24.43 3.98
C PHE A 35 3.95 24.85 5.03
N LYS A 36 3.79 24.35 6.26
CA LYS A 36 4.81 24.50 7.31
C LYS A 36 6.10 23.82 6.82
N ALA A 37 7.23 24.54 6.85
CA ALA A 37 8.54 24.00 6.47
C ALA A 37 8.94 22.75 7.28
N SER A 38 8.40 22.59 8.50
CA SER A 38 8.55 21.38 9.32
C SER A 38 7.97 20.10 8.69
N ASN A 39 7.16 20.23 7.63
CA ASN A 39 6.55 19.09 6.93
C ASN A 39 7.33 18.71 5.65
N ILE A 40 8.45 19.39 5.37
CA ILE A 40 9.29 19.05 4.21
C ILE A 40 10.20 17.89 4.61
N PRO A 41 10.03 16.69 4.02
CA PRO A 41 10.89 15.56 4.31
C PRO A 41 12.33 15.86 3.88
N SER A 42 13.31 15.28 4.58
CA SER A 42 14.71 15.29 4.12
C SER A 42 14.82 14.64 2.73
N LEU A 43 15.92 14.91 2.02
CA LEU A 43 16.14 14.31 0.70
C LEU A 43 16.09 12.78 0.75
N ASP A 44 16.70 12.17 1.77
CA ASP A 44 16.71 10.72 1.97
C ASP A 44 15.30 10.18 2.27
N GLU A 45 14.53 10.88 3.09
CA GLU A 45 13.14 10.56 3.37
C GLU A 45 12.29 10.61 2.10
N PHE A 46 12.49 11.63 1.26
CA PHE A 46 11.80 11.77 -0.02
C PHE A 46 12.13 10.62 -0.99
N ILE A 47 13.42 10.31 -1.14
CA ILE A 47 13.88 9.19 -1.98
C ILE A 47 13.31 7.86 -1.47
N PHE A 48 13.34 7.65 -0.15
CA PHE A 48 12.78 6.45 0.48
C PHE A 48 11.27 6.33 0.22
N GLN A 49 10.49 7.39 0.44
CA GLN A 49 9.05 7.39 0.18
C GLN A 49 8.74 7.11 -1.30
N LYS A 50 9.55 7.61 -2.23
CA LYS A 50 9.43 7.30 -3.66
C LYS A 50 9.67 5.81 -3.93
N LYS A 51 10.68 5.20 -3.30
CA LYS A 51 10.96 3.76 -3.39
C LYS A 51 9.80 2.94 -2.82
N VAL A 52 9.33 3.22 -1.61
CA VAL A 52 8.16 2.58 -0.98
C VAL A 52 6.94 2.62 -1.91
N ARG A 53 6.60 3.80 -2.45
CA ARG A 53 5.46 3.95 -3.37
C ARG A 53 5.64 3.17 -4.67
N LYS A 54 6.86 3.13 -5.24
CA LYS A 54 7.17 2.36 -6.44
C LYS A 54 6.96 0.86 -6.17
N LEU A 55 7.44 0.36 -5.04
CA LEU A 55 7.26 -1.04 -4.64
C LEU A 55 5.78 -1.40 -4.48
N TYR A 56 5.05 -0.63 -3.67
CA TYR A 56 3.61 -0.85 -3.45
C TYR A 56 2.82 -0.92 -4.76
N ARG A 57 3.04 0.05 -5.66
CA ARG A 57 2.38 0.07 -6.97
C ARG A 57 2.73 -1.15 -7.81
N ARG A 58 3.96 -1.67 -7.71
CA ARG A 58 4.37 -2.85 -8.47
C ARG A 58 3.69 -4.11 -7.94
N ILE A 59 3.69 -4.29 -6.61
CA ILE A 59 2.96 -5.38 -5.94
C ILE A 59 1.49 -5.39 -6.38
N VAL A 60 0.81 -4.25 -6.30
CA VAL A 60 -0.60 -4.14 -6.71
C VAL A 60 -0.80 -4.49 -8.18
N ARG A 61 0.08 -4.02 -9.08
CA ARG A 61 -0.03 -4.35 -10.51
C ARG A 61 0.20 -5.83 -10.78
N THR A 62 1.17 -6.46 -10.13
CA THR A 62 1.43 -7.90 -10.28
C THR A 62 0.26 -8.71 -9.74
N ALA A 63 -0.28 -8.33 -8.59
CA ALA A 63 -1.47 -8.96 -8.02
C ALA A 63 -2.70 -8.83 -8.93
N LEU A 64 -2.88 -7.68 -9.60
CA LEU A 64 -3.97 -7.48 -10.57
C LEU A 64 -3.78 -8.24 -11.89
N LYS A 65 -2.54 -8.59 -12.25
CA LYS A 65 -2.25 -9.44 -13.41
C LYS A 65 -2.48 -10.93 -13.12
N SER A 66 -2.69 -11.31 -11.86
CA SER A 66 -2.97 -12.69 -11.49
C SER A 66 -4.22 -13.22 -12.22
N PRO A 67 -4.17 -14.43 -12.81
CA PRO A 67 -5.34 -15.04 -13.44
C PRO A 67 -6.45 -15.35 -12.42
N ASP A 68 -6.09 -15.68 -11.18
CA ASP A 68 -7.04 -15.82 -10.09
C ASP A 68 -7.22 -14.49 -9.34
N ARG A 69 -8.47 -14.00 -9.38
CA ARG A 69 -8.90 -12.77 -8.69
C ARG A 69 -8.92 -12.91 -7.18
N THR A 70 -9.07 -14.12 -6.64
CA THR A 70 -9.07 -14.38 -5.20
C THR A 70 -7.66 -14.20 -4.66
N THR A 71 -6.71 -14.93 -5.23
CA THR A 71 -5.28 -14.81 -4.97
C THR A 71 -4.78 -13.37 -5.11
N GLY A 72 -5.19 -12.67 -6.19
CA GLY A 72 -4.83 -11.28 -6.41
C GLY A 72 -5.35 -10.32 -5.32
N ARG A 73 -6.57 -10.54 -4.79
CA ARG A 73 -7.11 -9.74 -3.69
C ARG A 73 -6.39 -10.00 -2.37
N GLU A 74 -6.11 -11.26 -2.06
CA GLU A 74 -5.37 -11.63 -0.85
C GLU A 74 -3.98 -11.00 -0.84
N LEU A 75 -3.30 -11.01 -1.99
CA LEU A 75 -1.99 -10.41 -2.13
C LEU A 75 -2.01 -8.88 -1.96
N ILE A 76 -3.04 -8.20 -2.48
CA ILE A 76 -3.25 -6.77 -2.25
C ILE A 76 -3.54 -6.49 -0.77
N HIS A 77 -4.33 -7.34 -0.11
CA HIS A 77 -4.65 -7.19 1.30
C HIS A 77 -3.39 -7.35 2.17
N PHE A 78 -2.63 -8.43 1.96
CA PHE A 78 -1.36 -8.67 2.60
C PHE A 78 -0.41 -7.48 2.47
N ALA A 79 -0.21 -6.98 1.24
CA ALA A 79 0.65 -5.83 1.01
C ALA A 79 0.16 -4.59 1.76
N ARG A 80 -1.14 -4.28 1.72
CA ARG A 80 -1.70 -3.10 2.41
C ARG A 80 -1.49 -3.17 3.91
N ASP A 81 -1.66 -4.34 4.50
CA ASP A 81 -1.46 -4.50 5.94
C ASP A 81 0.00 -4.34 6.30
N GLU A 82 0.93 -4.94 5.56
CA GLU A 82 2.38 -4.79 5.81
C GLU A 82 2.82 -3.32 5.76
N PHE A 83 2.35 -2.56 4.76
CA PHE A 83 2.64 -1.12 4.66
C PHE A 83 1.95 -0.27 5.75
N ARG A 84 0.84 -0.75 6.34
CA ARG A 84 0.19 -0.07 7.45
C ARG A 84 0.93 -0.32 8.76
N HIS A 85 1.36 -1.56 9.00
CA HIS A 85 2.14 -1.92 10.18
C HIS A 85 3.49 -1.20 10.21
N THR A 86 4.10 -0.91 9.06
CA THR A 86 5.38 -0.19 8.99
C THR A 86 5.26 1.34 9.09
N LYS A 87 4.03 1.90 9.05
CA LYS A 87 3.81 3.36 8.98
C LYS A 87 4.32 4.15 10.19
N HIS A 88 4.35 3.54 11.37
CA HIS A 88 4.70 4.22 12.62
C HIS A 88 6.21 4.22 12.90
N VAL A 89 7.02 3.55 12.08
CA VAL A 89 8.46 3.47 12.28
C VAL A 89 9.10 4.78 11.81
N THR A 90 9.80 5.45 12.72
CA THR A 90 10.47 6.74 12.45
C THR A 90 11.92 6.57 12.05
N ASP A 91 12.57 5.48 12.47
CA ASP A 91 13.96 5.22 12.12
C ASP A 91 14.12 4.81 10.66
N MET A 92 15.04 5.49 9.96
CA MET A 92 15.33 5.30 8.55
C MET A 92 15.87 3.89 8.28
N ASP A 93 16.80 3.42 9.10
CA ASP A 93 17.51 2.17 8.83
C ASP A 93 16.61 0.97 9.13
N GLN A 94 15.85 1.04 10.23
CA GLN A 94 14.78 0.08 10.50
C GLN A 94 13.75 0.03 9.35
N ARG A 95 13.35 1.19 8.79
CA ARG A 95 12.42 1.23 7.65
C ARG A 95 12.99 0.63 6.38
N LYS A 96 14.28 0.87 6.07
CA LYS A 96 14.96 0.22 4.93
C LYS A 96 15.00 -1.29 5.11
N TYR A 97 15.33 -1.74 6.33
CA TYR A 97 15.32 -3.15 6.69
C TYR A 97 13.93 -3.77 6.52
N MET A 98 12.88 -3.17 7.08
CA MET A 98 11.51 -3.66 6.94
C MET A 98 11.03 -3.67 5.49
N LEU A 99 11.45 -2.69 4.69
CA LEU A 99 11.12 -2.65 3.27
C LEU A 99 11.81 -3.79 2.50
N SER A 100 13.07 -4.10 2.82
CA SER A 100 13.79 -5.25 2.27
C SER A 100 13.17 -6.58 2.70
N MET A 101 12.83 -6.71 3.98
CA MET A 101 12.16 -7.89 4.53
C MET A 101 10.79 -8.11 3.89
N GLY A 102 9.93 -7.10 3.85
CA GLY A 102 8.60 -7.18 3.23
C GLY A 102 8.68 -7.46 1.73
N MET A 103 9.73 -6.99 1.05
CA MET A 103 10.01 -7.36 -0.33
C MET A 103 10.35 -8.85 -0.48
N ASN A 104 11.21 -9.39 0.37
CA ASN A 104 11.55 -10.81 0.34
C ASN A 104 10.32 -11.69 0.62
N GLN A 105 9.55 -11.37 1.66
CA GLN A 105 8.29 -12.06 1.97
C GLN A 105 7.32 -12.02 0.78
N PHE A 106 7.18 -10.86 0.13
CA PHE A 106 6.35 -10.75 -1.05
C PHE A 106 6.85 -11.63 -2.20
N ARG A 107 8.16 -11.69 -2.45
CA ARG A 107 8.72 -12.57 -3.48
C ARG A 107 8.41 -14.04 -3.20
N ASP A 108 8.48 -14.45 -1.94
CA ASP A 108 8.19 -15.82 -1.55
C ASP A 108 6.70 -16.15 -1.72
N VAL A 109 5.81 -15.26 -1.28
CA VAL A 109 4.36 -15.39 -1.51
C VAL A 109 4.04 -15.42 -3.01
N ALA A 110 4.63 -14.52 -3.79
CA ALA A 110 4.42 -14.45 -5.23
C ALA A 110 4.90 -15.72 -5.95
N LYS A 111 6.03 -16.32 -5.53
CA LYS A 111 6.51 -17.61 -6.05
C LYS A 111 5.53 -18.74 -5.73
N ILE A 112 5.07 -18.83 -4.48
CA ILE A 112 4.09 -19.85 -4.05
C ILE A 112 2.80 -19.73 -4.88
N MET A 113 2.39 -18.51 -5.20
CA MET A 113 1.21 -18.21 -6.01
C MET A 113 1.42 -18.36 -7.53
N GLY A 114 2.60 -18.77 -7.98
CA GLY A 114 2.91 -18.95 -9.41
C GLY A 114 2.95 -17.64 -10.21
N LEU A 115 3.15 -16.50 -9.54
CA LEU A 115 3.22 -15.18 -10.18
C LEU A 115 4.64 -14.90 -10.70
N ALA A 116 4.74 -14.20 -11.82
CA ALA A 116 6.04 -13.81 -12.38
C ALA A 116 6.75 -12.79 -11.48
N VAL A 117 7.78 -13.24 -10.76
CA VAL A 117 8.59 -12.43 -9.81
C VAL A 117 9.72 -11.66 -10.51
N ASN A 118 9.88 -11.82 -11.82
CA ASN A 118 10.94 -11.15 -12.60
C ASN A 118 10.83 -9.62 -12.58
N ASP A 119 9.63 -9.11 -12.26
CA ASP A 119 9.39 -7.71 -11.97
C ASP A 119 10.15 -7.20 -10.71
N PHE A 120 10.66 -8.11 -9.91
CA PHE A 120 11.29 -7.99 -8.60
C PHE A 120 12.73 -7.47 -8.51
N THR A 121 13.52 -7.65 -9.56
CA THR A 121 14.98 -7.78 -9.43
C THR A 121 15.73 -6.48 -9.13
N GLU A 122 15.24 -5.36 -9.66
CA GLU A 122 15.89 -4.04 -9.53
C GLU A 122 15.93 -3.47 -8.09
N PHE A 123 15.09 -3.96 -7.19
CA PHE A 123 14.97 -3.36 -5.84
C PHE A 123 16.02 -3.84 -4.84
N ASN A 124 16.72 -4.95 -5.11
CA ASN A 124 17.73 -5.50 -4.20
C ASN A 124 19.04 -4.70 -4.20
N VAL A 125 19.35 -3.98 -5.29
CA VAL A 125 20.65 -3.32 -5.46
C VAL A 125 20.73 -2.04 -4.60
N ASP A 126 19.61 -1.33 -4.40
CA ASP A 126 19.64 0.02 -3.82
C ASP A 126 19.29 0.09 -2.32
N MET A 127 19.25 -1.06 -1.63
CA MET A 127 18.87 -1.16 -0.20
C MET A 127 20.00 -1.64 0.71
N VAL A 128 21.10 -2.12 0.12
CA VAL A 128 22.25 -2.67 0.85
C VAL A 128 23.42 -1.66 0.91
N ASP A 129 23.40 -0.60 0.10
CA ASP A 129 24.50 0.37 0.08
C ASP A 129 24.37 1.48 1.13
N LYS A 130 24.91 1.20 2.32
CA LYS A 130 26.12 1.84 2.91
C LYS A 130 26.40 1.30 4.30
#